data_AF-A0A1F6P1J6-F1
#
_entry.id   AF-A0A1F6P1J6-F1
#
_cell.length_a   1.000
_cell.length_b   1.000
_cell.length_c   1.000
_cell.angle_alpha   90.00
_cell.angle_beta   90.00
_cell.angle_gamma   90.00
#
_symmetry.space_group_name_H-M   'P 1'
#
loop_
_entity.id
_entity.type
_entity.pdbx_description
1 polymer ?
#
loop_
_entity_poly.entity_id
_entity_poly.type
_entity_poly.pdbx_seq_one_letter_code
_entity_poly.pdbx_strand_id
1 'polypeptide(L)'
;MIYFIVATLLSLILTLIVKNLAKKLNIFDYPDKERKWHDHLTPLLGGSAIFISFWLIIFYLYNFSGIVFKNFNAKQLILFFIAG
;
A
#
# COMPACT_ATOMS: atom_id res chain seq x y z
N MET A 1 17.06 -8.17 -6.03
CA MET A 1 16.48 -7.83 -7.35
C MET A 1 15.10 -8.48 -7.56
N ILE A 2 14.96 -9.81 -7.46
CA ILE A 2 13.66 -10.49 -7.71
C ILE A 2 12.51 -9.95 -6.84
N TYR A 3 12.73 -9.74 -5.54
CA TYR A 3 11.72 -9.25 -4.61
C TYR A 3 11.26 -7.81 -4.92
N PHE A 4 12.16 -6.98 -5.45
CA PHE A 4 11.83 -5.61 -5.85
C PHE A 4 10.90 -5.61 -7.07
N ILE A 5 11.20 -6.42 -8.08
CA ILE A 5 10.36 -6.52 -9.28
C ILE A 5 8.96 -7.04 -8.92
N VAL A 6 8.89 -8.07 -8.07
CA VAL A 6 7.61 -8.59 -7.56
C VAL A 6 6.86 -7.51 -6.78
N ALA A 7 7.57 -6.71 -5.97
CA ALA A 7 6.97 -5.60 -5.23
C ALA A 7 6.36 -4.55 -6.12
N THR A 8 7.09 -4.13 -7.15
CA THR A 8 6.63 -3.12 -8.10
C THR A 8 5.42 -3.60 -8.88
N LEU A 9 5.44 -4.85 -9.36
CA LEU A 9 4.30 -5.42 -10.08
C LEU A 9 3.07 -5.57 -9.18
N LEU A 10 3.25 -6.04 -7.96
CA LEU A 10 2.17 -6.16 -6.98
C LEU A 10 1.57 -4.79 -6.66
N SER A 11 2.39 -3.77 -6.46
CA SER A 11 1.94 -2.40 -6.20
C SER A 11 1.14 -1.83 -7.37
N LEU A 12 1.55 -2.10 -8.62
CA LEU A 12 0.80 -1.66 -9.80
C LEU A 12 -0.59 -2.29 -9.85
N ILE A 13 -0.69 -3.60 -9.60
CA ILE A 13 -1.97 -4.33 -9.59
C ILE A 13 -2.86 -3.80 -8.45
N LEU A 14 -2.30 -3.65 -7.24
CA LEU A 14 -3.05 -3.13 -6.09
C LEU A 14 -3.51 -1.70 -6.32
N THR A 15 -2.74 -0.87 -7.01
CA THR A 15 -3.12 0.52 -7.32
C THR A 15 -4.39 0.56 -8.19
N LEU A 16 -4.53 -0.37 -9.15
CA LEU A 16 -5.74 -0.50 -9.96
C LEU A 16 -6.94 -1.00 -9.12
N ILE A 17 -6.72 -1.96 -8.23
CA ILE A 17 -7.77 -2.49 -7.33
C ILE A 17 -8.24 -1.39 -6.38
N VAL A 18 -7.32 -0.68 -5.74
CA VAL A 18 -7.61 0.38 -4.78
C VAL A 18 -8.26 1.58 -5.46
N LYS A 19 -7.92 1.88 -6.73
CA LYS A 19 -8.65 2.86 -7.54
C LYS A 19 -10.12 2.50 -7.69
N ASN A 20 -10.43 1.23 -7.95
CA ASN A 20 -11.83 0.77 -8.06
C ASN A 20 -12.52 0.73 -6.68
N LEU A 21 -11.78 0.40 -5.62
CA LEU A 21 -12.29 0.44 -4.25
C LEU A 21 -12.61 1.87 -3.79
N ALA A 22 -11.74 2.84 -4.09
CA ALA A 22 -11.95 4.26 -3.81
C ALA A 22 -13.21 4.79 -4.50
N LYS A 23 -13.44 4.35 -5.75
CA LYS A 23 -14.69 4.65 -6.46
C LYS A 23 -15.92 4.07 -5.76
N LYS A 24 -15.84 2.81 -5.31
CA LYS A 24 -16.95 2.11 -4.64
C LYS A 24 -17.24 2.68 -3.25
N LEU A 25 -16.22 3.15 -2.55
CA LEU A 25 -16.33 3.77 -1.23
C LEU A 25 -16.64 5.29 -1.30
N ASN A 26 -16.68 5.86 -2.51
CA ASN A 26 -16.93 7.28 -2.77
C ASN A 26 -15.93 8.21 -2.05
N ILE A 27 -14.71 7.73 -1.78
CA ILE A 27 -13.63 8.48 -1.12
C ILE A 27 -12.84 9.20 -2.22
N PHE A 28 -13.33 10.36 -2.60
CA PHE A 28 -12.71 11.23 -3.57
C PHE A 28 -12.29 12.55 -2.93
N ASP A 29 -11.17 13.10 -3.39
CA ASP A 29 -10.84 14.50 -3.12
C ASP A 29 -11.73 15.36 -4.00
N TYR A 30 -12.73 16.00 -3.39
CA TYR A 30 -13.59 16.96 -4.07
C TYR A 30 -12.85 18.29 -4.15
N PRO A 31 -12.71 18.89 -5.34
CA PRO A 31 -12.00 20.15 -5.48
C PRO A 31 -12.82 21.29 -4.87
N ASP A 32 -12.37 21.81 -3.73
CA ASP A 32 -12.83 23.10 -3.23
C ASP A 32 -12.24 24.21 -4.11
N LYS A 33 -13.15 24.87 -4.85
CA LYS A 33 -12.88 25.90 -5.87
C LYS A 33 -12.13 27.14 -5.37
N GLU A 34 -11.77 27.20 -4.10
CA GLU A 34 -10.98 28.29 -3.50
C GLU A 34 -9.46 28.09 -3.64
N ARG A 35 -8.98 26.84 -3.78
CA ARG A 35 -7.53 26.57 -3.85
C ARG A 35 -7.11 25.45 -4.82
N LYS A 36 -8.03 24.59 -5.27
CA LYS A 36 -7.74 23.45 -6.18
C LYS A 36 -8.44 23.64 -7.54
N TRP A 37 -7.68 24.02 -8.56
CA TRP A 37 -8.16 24.27 -9.93
C TRP A 37 -8.15 22.98 -10.77
N HIS A 38 -8.56 21.85 -10.20
CA HIS A 38 -8.51 20.54 -10.84
C HIS A 38 -9.94 20.01 -10.95
N ASP A 39 -10.44 19.83 -12.18
CA ASP A 39 -11.84 19.42 -12.45
C ASP A 39 -12.11 17.92 -12.24
N HIS A 40 -11.09 17.13 -11.87
CA HIS A 40 -11.19 15.67 -11.85
C HIS A 40 -11.08 15.11 -10.43
N LEU A 41 -12.05 14.27 -10.07
CA LEU A 41 -12.06 13.50 -8.83
C LEU A 41 -10.81 12.62 -8.76
N THR A 42 -9.94 12.90 -7.79
CA THR A 42 -8.74 12.09 -7.56
C THR A 42 -9.00 11.10 -6.40
N PRO A 43 -8.75 9.80 -6.60
CA PRO A 43 -8.88 8.81 -5.54
C PRO A 43 -7.75 9.00 -4.52
N LEU A 44 -8.10 9.28 -3.26
CA LEU A 44 -7.14 9.55 -2.17
C LEU A 44 -6.40 8.30 -1.67
N LEU A 45 -6.83 7.10 -2.06
CA LEU A 45 -6.32 5.84 -1.54
C LEU A 45 -5.04 5.33 -2.23
N GLY A 46 -4.31 6.18 -2.97
CA GLY A 46 -3.05 5.77 -3.61
C GLY A 46 -2.00 5.32 -2.60
N GLY A 47 -1.83 6.05 -1.50
CA GLY A 47 -0.85 5.73 -0.45
C GLY A 47 -1.13 4.40 0.25
N SER A 48 -2.41 4.05 0.46
CA SER A 48 -2.77 2.77 1.07
C SER A 48 -2.45 1.59 0.17
N ALA A 49 -2.54 1.74 -1.16
CA ALA A 49 -2.14 0.69 -2.10
C ALA A 49 -0.65 0.33 -1.96
N ILE A 50 0.21 1.35 -1.85
CA ILE A 50 1.66 1.17 -1.67
C ILE A 50 1.96 0.56 -0.29
N PHE A 51 1.32 1.07 0.77
CA PHE A 51 1.49 0.56 2.13
C PHE A 51 1.12 -0.92 2.24
N ILE A 52 -0.04 -1.31 1.71
CA ILE A 52 -0.51 -2.71 1.72
C ILE A 52 0.44 -3.60 0.90
N SER A 53 0.88 -3.14 -0.28
CA SER A 53 1.81 -3.90 -1.13
C SER A 53 3.14 -4.14 -0.42
N PHE A 54 3.69 -3.12 0.25
CA PHE A 54 4.94 -3.22 1.00
C PHE A 54 4.83 -4.24 2.15
N TRP A 55 3.77 -4.15 2.95
CA TRP A 55 3.57 -5.03 4.10
C TRP A 55 3.27 -6.48 3.70
N LEU A 56 2.51 -6.72 2.64
CA LEU A 56 2.28 -8.06 2.10
C LEU A 56 3.60 -8.78 1.79
N ILE A 57 4.57 -8.06 1.24
CA ILE A 57 5.88 -8.63 0.88
C ILE A 57 6.71 -8.88 2.12
N ILE A 58 6.67 -7.99 3.11
CA ILE A 58 7.33 -8.22 4.41
C ILE A 58 6.77 -9.48 5.07
N PHE A 59 5.44 -9.64 5.11
CA PHE A 59 4.81 -10.84 5.66
C PHE A 59 5.19 -12.09 4.87
N TYR A 60 5.23 -12.02 3.54
CA TYR A 60 5.67 -13.12 2.70
C TYR A 60 7.12 -13.51 2.97
N LEU A 61 8.03 -12.53 3.07
CA LEU A 61 9.44 -12.76 3.39
C LEU A 61 9.62 -13.34 4.80
N TYR A 62 8.85 -12.86 5.78
CA TYR A 62 8.87 -13.37 7.14
C TYR A 62 8.49 -14.86 7.20
N ASN A 63 7.40 -15.25 6.52
CA ASN A 63 6.90 -16.63 6.57
C ASN A 63 7.70 -17.60 5.69
N PHE A 64 8.12 -17.18 4.49
CA PHE A 64 8.65 -18.08 3.48
C PHE A 64 10.18 -18.03 3.37
N SER A 65 10.78 -16.84 3.55
CA SER A 65 12.22 -16.69 3.39
C SER A 65 12.97 -17.00 4.68
N GLY A 66 12.48 -16.57 5.85
CA GLY A 66 13.12 -16.78 7.17
C GLY A 66 14.55 -16.23 7.32
N ILE A 67 15.21 -15.87 6.21
CA ILE A 67 16.61 -15.46 6.10
C ILE A 67 16.79 -14.03 6.59
N VAL A 68 15.85 -13.14 6.26
CA VAL A 68 15.92 -11.70 6.61
C VAL A 68 15.46 -11.44 8.05
N PHE A 69 14.49 -12.21 8.53
CA PHE A 69 13.81 -11.96 9.82
C PHE A 69 14.09 -13.02 10.87
N LYS A 70 15.16 -13.80 10.73
CA LYS A 70 15.50 -14.90 11.64
C LYS A 70 15.56 -14.50 13.13
N ASN A 71 15.88 -13.23 13.39
CA ASN A 71 16.01 -12.65 14.74
C ASN A 71 14.83 -11.76 15.16
N PHE A 72 13.82 -11.57 14.31
CA PHE A 72 12.67 -10.72 14.62
C PHE A 72 11.53 -11.54 15.22
N ASN A 73 10.98 -11.07 16.32
CA ASN A 73 9.76 -11.64 16.88
C ASN A 73 8.54 -11.11 16.12
N ALA A 74 7.49 -11.94 15.96
CA ALA A 74 6.22 -11.53 15.37
C ALA A 74 5.63 -10.27 16.03
N LYS A 75 5.83 -10.10 17.34
CA LYS A 75 5.39 -8.88 18.07
C LYS A 75 6.09 -7.61 17.56
N GLN A 76 7.38 -7.68 17.24
CA GLN A 76 8.12 -6.53 16.71
C GLN A 76 7.63 -6.18 15.31
N LEU A 77 7.35 -7.19 14.47
CA LEU A 77 6.85 -6.98 13.12
C LEU A 77 5.45 -6.33 13.12
N ILE A 78 4.58 -6.74 14.03
CA ILE A 78 3.26 -6.12 14.24
C ILE A 78 3.42 -4.68 14.77
N LEU A 79 4.37 -4.42 15.67
CA LEU A 79 4.63 -3.07 16.17
C LEU A 79 5.03 -2.12 15.03
N PHE A 80 5.92 -2.55 14.13
CA PHE A 80 6.28 -1.74 12.96
C PHE A 80 5.10 -1.53 12.00
N PHE A 81 4.21 -2.52 11.87
CA PHE A 81 2.99 -2.38 11.06
C PHE A 81 2.04 -1.31 11.59
N ILE A 82 1.90 -1.21 12.92
CA ILE A 82 1.03 -0.23 13.57
C ILE A 82 1.67 1.17 13.59
N ALA A 83 3.01 1.23 13.65
CA ALA A 83 3.75 2.50 13.74
C ALA A 83 3.90 3.24 12.39
N GLY A 84 3.77 2.53 11.26
CA GLY A 84 3.85 3.10 9.92
C GLY A 84 2.50 3.58 9.40
#